data_AF-X1A0D1-F1
#
_entry.id   AF-X1A0D1-F1
#
_cell.length_a   1.000
_cell.length_b   1.000
_cell.length_c   1.000
_cell.angle_alpha   90.00
_cell.angle_beta   90.00
_cell.angle_gamma   90.00
#
_symmetry.space_group_name_H-M   'P 1'
#
loop_
_entity.id
_entity.type
_entity.pdbx_description
1 polymer ?
#
loop_
_entity_poly.entity_id
_entity_poly.type
_entity_poly.pdbx_seq_one_letter_code
_entity_poly.pdbx_strand_id
1 'polypeptide(L)' 'MDEEVIACISDENIKFLQAGQIGKHIFPMHRGDAHKKGVSHLIIRIFLITETSNNQIYYLVQKRSKRKQLP' A
#
# COMPACT_ATOMS: atom_id res chain seq x y z
N MET A 1 16.11 -2.35 1.79
CA MET A 1 14.71 -2.82 1.97
C MET A 1 14.17 -3.14 0.58
N ASP A 2 14.96 -3.90 -0.20
CA ASP A 2 15.08 -3.69 -1.65
C ASP A 2 14.59 -4.88 -2.48
N GLU A 3 14.28 -6.01 -1.83
CA GLU A 3 13.89 -7.24 -2.51
C GLU A 3 12.38 -7.46 -2.60
N GLU A 4 11.56 -6.58 -2.01
CA GLU A 4 10.11 -6.70 -2.09
C GLU A 4 9.62 -6.35 -3.49
N VAL A 5 8.94 -7.29 -4.15
CA VAL A 5 8.22 -7.07 -5.41
C VAL A 5 6.79 -6.66 -5.08
N ILE A 6 6.35 -5.55 -5.67
CA ILE A 6 5.02 -4.98 -5.46
C ILE A 6 4.25 -4.90 -6.79
N ALA A 7 2.92 -4.82 -6.68
CA ALA A 7 2.02 -4.64 -7.81
C ALA A 7 1.94 -3.15 -8.19
N CYS A 8 2.36 -2.82 -9.42
CA CYS A 8 2.41 -1.46 -9.96
C CYS A 8 1.40 -1.27 -11.10
N ILE A 9 1.06 -0.02 -11.36
CA ILE A 9 0.26 0.40 -12.52
C ILE A 9 0.84 1.70 -13.07
N SER A 10 0.78 1.90 -14.38
CA SER A 10 1.12 3.19 -14.97
C SER A 10 -0.03 4.20 -14.80
N ASP A 11 0.30 5.47 -14.70
CA ASP A 11 -0.70 6.53 -14.45
C ASP A 11 -1.75 6.60 -15.57
N GLU A 12 -1.35 6.36 -16.82
CA GLU A 12 -2.22 6.29 -17.99
C GLU A 12 -3.33 5.23 -17.87
N ASN A 13 -3.08 4.20 -17.06
CA ASN A 13 -3.97 3.06 -16.87
C ASN A 13 -4.77 3.11 -15.55
N ILE A 14 -4.60 4.15 -14.71
CA ILE A 14 -5.34 4.29 -13.44
C ILE A 14 -6.85 4.28 -13.64
N LYS A 15 -7.35 4.80 -14.76
CA LYS A 15 -8.79 4.76 -15.13
C LYS A 15 -9.37 3.34 -15.10
N PHE A 16 -8.57 2.33 -15.37
CA PHE A 16 -9.01 0.93 -15.33
C PHE A 16 -9.18 0.42 -13.90
N LEU A 17 -8.38 0.89 -12.94
CA LEU A 17 -8.62 0.60 -11.51
C LEU A 17 -9.93 1.19 -11.02
N GLN A 18 -10.24 2.43 -11.41
CA GLN A 18 -11.50 3.09 -11.05
C GLN A 18 -12.72 2.35 -11.60
N ALA A 19 -12.57 1.68 -12.75
CA ALA A 19 -13.59 0.82 -13.35
C ALA A 19 -13.59 -0.62 -12.81
N GLY A 20 -12.79 -0.94 -11.78
CA GLY A 20 -12.68 -2.28 -11.19
C GLY A 20 -11.88 -3.30 -12.02
N GLN A 21 -11.19 -2.87 -13.07
CA GLN A 21 -10.39 -3.73 -13.94
C GLN A 21 -8.93 -3.80 -13.45
N ILE A 22 -8.69 -4.72 -12.52
CA ILE A 22 -7.43 -4.80 -11.78
C ILE A 22 -6.36 -5.60 -12.55
N GLY A 23 -6.71 -6.67 -13.26
CA GLY A 23 -5.72 -7.64 -13.75
C GLY A 23 -4.86 -7.23 -14.96
N LYS A 24 -5.43 -6.54 -15.96
CA LYS A 24 -4.76 -6.39 -17.28
C LYS A 24 -3.63 -5.36 -17.31
N HIS A 25 -3.67 -4.39 -16.39
CA HIS A 25 -2.77 -3.23 -16.42
C HIS A 25 -1.81 -3.19 -15.22
N ILE A 26 -1.86 -4.21 -14.36
CA ILE A 26 -0.97 -4.34 -13.23
C ILE A 26 0.25 -5.17 -13.62
N PHE A 27 1.42 -4.74 -13.18
CA PHE A 27 2.69 -5.42 -13.42
C PHE A 27 3.56 -5.45 -12.15
N PRO A 28 4.43 -6.45 -11.97
CA PRO A 28 5.34 -6.50 -10.84
C PRO A 28 6.54 -5.54 -11.01
N MET A 29 7.00 -4.94 -9.91
CA MET A 29 8.24 -4.14 -9.88
C MET A 29 8.87 -4.21 -8.48
N HIS A 30 10.20 -4.08 -8.38
CA HIS A 30 10.85 -3.90 -7.09
C HIS A 30 10.40 -2.60 -6.42
N ARG A 31 10.09 -2.67 -5.11
CA ARG A 31 9.59 -1.53 -4.32
C ARG A 31 10.52 -0.33 -4.39
N GLY A 32 11.83 -0.56 -4.32
CA GLY A 32 12.84 0.50 -4.43
C GLY A 32 12.77 1.22 -5.76
N ASP A 33 12.60 0.48 -6.86
CA ASP A 33 12.50 1.07 -8.19
C ASP A 33 11.18 1.80 -8.41
N ALA A 34 10.07 1.25 -7.89
CA ALA A 34 8.77 1.90 -7.95
C ALA A 34 8.79 3.26 -7.23
N HIS A 35 9.42 3.33 -6.04
CA HIS A 35 9.57 4.58 -5.29
C HIS A 35 10.50 5.57 -6.00
N LYS A 36 11.66 5.11 -6.49
CA LYS A 36 12.60 5.96 -7.24
C LYS A 36 12.01 6.53 -8.53
N LYS A 37 11.21 5.76 -9.25
CA LYS A 37 10.60 6.14 -10.53
C LYS A 37 9.25 6.83 -10.37
N GLY A 38 8.73 6.98 -9.14
CA GLY A 38 7.42 7.56 -8.87
C GLY A 38 6.26 6.74 -9.44
N VAL A 39 6.43 5.43 -9.62
CA VAL A 39 5.40 4.56 -10.21
C VAL A 39 4.32 4.25 -9.18
N SER A 40 3.07 4.47 -9.57
CA SER A 40 1.89 4.10 -8.79
C SER A 40 1.88 2.61 -8.49
N HIS A 41 1.62 2.25 -7.23
CA HIS A 41 1.61 0.86 -6.76
C HIS A 41 0.52 0.62 -5.74
N LEU A 42 0.06 -0.63 -5.68
CA LEU A 42 -0.92 -1.08 -4.72
C LEU A 42 -0.33 -1.03 -3.31
N ILE A 43 -1.12 -0.51 -2.37
CA ILE A 43 -0.82 -0.54 -0.95
C ILE A 43 -1.91 -1.32 -0.22
N ILE A 44 -1.50 -2.15 0.74
CA ILE A 44 -2.44 -2.80 1.66
C ILE A 44 -2.33 -2.08 2.99
N ARG A 45 -3.47 -1.60 3.52
CA ARG A 45 -3.57 -1.00 4.86
C ARG A 45 -4.43 -1.88 5.74
N ILE A 46 -3.88 -2.27 6.88
CA ILE A 46 -4.59 -3.09 7.87
C ILE A 46 -5.05 -2.16 9.00
N PHE A 47 -6.35 -2.21 9.30
CA PHE A 47 -6.95 -1.52 10.44
C PHE A 47 -7.36 -2.58 11.47
N LEU A 48 -6.74 -2.55 12.65
CA LEU A 48 -7.08 -3.46 13.74
C LEU A 48 -7.87 -2.70 14.80
N ILE A 49 -9.06 -3.21 15.07
CA ILE A 49 -10.05 -2.63 15.96
C ILE A 49 -10.50 -3.73 16.93
N THR A 50 -10.70 -3.38 18.20
CA THR A 50 -11.29 -4.29 19.18
C THR A 50 -12.35 -3.56 20.00
N GLU A 51 -13.37 -4.29 20.43
CA GLU A 51 -14.44 -3.81 21.31
C GLU A 51 -14.32 -4.51 22.67
N THR A 52 -14.44 -3.73 23.74
CA THR A 52 -14.41 -4.24 25.11
C THR A 52 -15.80 -4.64 25.60
N SER A 53 -15.85 -5.33 26.74
CA SER A 53 -17.11 -5.67 27.42
C SER A 53 -17.92 -4.47 27.94
N ASN A 54 -17.34 -3.26 27.97
CA ASN A 54 -18.02 -2.01 28.34
C ASN A 54 -18.29 -1.11 27.11
N ASN A 55 -18.35 -1.67 25.90
CA ASN A 55 -18.63 -0.98 24.64
C ASN A 55 -17.62 0.14 24.29
N GLN A 56 -16.36 0.00 24.71
CA GLN A 56 -15.29 0.90 24.29
C GLN A 56 -14.59 0.32 23.06
N ILE A 57 -14.33 1.17 22.08
CA ILE A 57 -13.63 0.80 20.84
C ILE A 57 -12.17 1.23 20.96
N TYR A 58 -11.25 0.28 20.83
CA TYR A 58 -9.82 0.54 20.73
C TYR A 58 -9.32 0.33 19.30
N TYR A 59 -8.41 1.20 18.89
CA TYR A 59 -7.74 1.14 17.60
C TYR A 59 -6.26 0.87 17.83
N LEU A 60 -5.69 -0.09 17.09
CA LEU A 60 -4.23 -0.24 17.08
C LEU A 60 -3.63 0.86 16.20
N VAL A 61 -2.97 1.82 16.84
CA VAL A 61 -2.24 2.89 16.14
C VAL A 61 -0.75 2.56 16.14
N GLN A 62 -0.13 2.58 14.95
CA GLN A 62 1.29 2.33 14.81
C GLN A 62 2.08 3.64 14.70
N LYS A 63 2.99 3.90 15.65
CA LYS A 63 4.04 4.91 15.49
C LYS A 63 5.20 4.34 14.67
N ARG A 64 5.56 5.02 13.58
CA ARG A 64 6.68 4.59 12.73
C ARG A 64 8.03 4.75 13.45
N SER A 65 8.95 3.82 13.22
CA SER A 65 10.33 3.91 13.72
C SER A 65 11.07 5.09 13.08
N LYS A 66 11.93 5.76 13.85
CA LYS A 66 12.82 6.83 13.35
C LYS A 66 13.83 6.35 12.30
N ARG A 67 14.12 5.05 12.25
CA ARG A 67 15.06 4.45 11.28
C ARG A 67 14.42 4.20 9.91
N LYS A 68 13.11 4.38 9.78
CA LYS A 68 12.42 4.16 8.51
C LYS A 68 12.75 5.33 7.59
N GLN A 69 13.66 5.08 6.64
CA GLN A 69 13.92 6.04 5.57
C GLN A 69 12.61 6.31 4.83
N LEU A 70 12.27 7.60 4.71
CA LEU A 70 11.21 8.02 3.82
C LEU A 70 11.70 7.76 2.39
N PRO A 71 10.84 7.23 1.51
CA PRO A 71 11.17 7.14 0.10
C PRO A 71 11.44 8.51 -0.50
#